data_AF-A0A2U3AWQ8-F1
#
_entry.id   AF-A0A2U3AWQ8-F1
#
_cell.length_a   1.000
_cell.length_b   1.000
_cell.length_c   1.000
_cell.angle_alpha   90.00
_cell.angle_beta   90.00
_cell.angle_gamma   90.00
#
_symmetry.space_group_name_H-M   'P 1'
#
loop_
_entity.id
_entity.type
_entity.pdbx_description
1 polymer ?
#
loop_
_entity_poly.entity_id
_entity_poly.type
_entity_poly.pdbx_seq_one_letter_code
_entity_poly.pdbx_strand_id
1 'polypeptide(L)'
;SELSNKRDYFSKRFKRVVKDKFNLGADYGLYSFRHTYITKLYRELVKGSSPFEAKSKLMQITGHSSMKALEKYLRDIDAEFPDDYSELIKS
;
A
#
# COMPACT_ATOMS: atom_id res chain seq x y z
N SER A 1 -11.43 -11.76 -20.32
CA SER A 1 -10.56 -10.64 -20.73
C SER A 1 -9.10 -11.01 -20.48
N GLU A 2 -8.16 -10.51 -21.28
CA GLU A 2 -6.71 -10.77 -21.13
C GLU A 2 -6.17 -10.42 -19.72
N LEU A 3 -6.77 -9.43 -19.05
CA LEU A 3 -6.42 -9.01 -17.69
C LEU A 3 -6.56 -10.14 -16.65
N SER A 4 -7.58 -10.99 -16.78
CA SER A 4 -7.78 -12.15 -15.90
C SER A 4 -6.63 -13.15 -16.05
N ASN A 5 -6.19 -13.39 -17.29
CA ASN A 5 -5.09 -14.31 -17.60
C ASN A 5 -3.75 -13.82 -17.02
N LYS A 6 -3.43 -12.53 -17.16
CA LYS A 6 -2.21 -11.95 -16.58
C LYS A 6 -2.19 -12.04 -15.05
N ARG A 7 -3.30 -11.69 -14.38
CA ARG A 7 -3.39 -11.74 -12.91
C ARG A 7 -3.20 -13.17 -12.40
N ASP A 8 -3.86 -14.13 -13.03
CA ASP A 8 -3.72 -15.55 -12.67
C ASP A 8 -2.28 -16.04 -12.88
N TYR A 9 -1.68 -15.73 -14.03
CA TYR A 9 -0.29 -16.08 -14.34
C TYR A 9 0.70 -15.57 -13.28
N PHE A 10 0.64 -14.27 -12.93
CA PHE A 10 1.56 -13.71 -11.94
C PHE A 10 1.30 -14.22 -10.52
N SER A 11 0.04 -14.52 -10.18
CA SER A 11 -0.32 -15.10 -8.88
C SER A 11 0.25 -16.52 -8.73
N LYS A 12 0.08 -17.36 -9.76
CA LYS A 12 0.65 -18.72 -9.80
C LYS A 12 2.17 -18.71 -9.80
N ARG A 13 2.78 -17.80 -10.56
CA ARG A 13 4.24 -17.63 -10.58
C ARG A 13 4.75 -17.24 -9.19
N PHE A 14 4.13 -16.25 -8.54
CA PHE A 14 4.53 -15.79 -7.21
C PHE A 14 4.42 -16.90 -6.16
N LYS A 15 3.34 -17.69 -6.20
CA LYS A 15 3.20 -18.88 -5.34
C LYS A 15 4.41 -19.81 -5.51
N ARG A 16 4.70 -20.21 -6.74
CA ARG A 16 5.77 -21.17 -7.05
C ARG A 16 7.17 -20.67 -6.69
N VAL A 17 7.51 -19.43 -7.03
CA VAL A 17 8.91 -18.95 -6.93
C VAL A 17 9.20 -18.22 -5.62
N VAL A 18 8.18 -17.76 -4.90
CA VAL A 18 8.32 -17.03 -3.63
C VAL A 18 7.68 -17.82 -2.50
N LYS A 19 6.35 -18.00 -2.49
CA LYS A 19 5.66 -18.56 -1.31
C LYS A 19 6.16 -19.96 -0.96
N ASP A 20 6.17 -20.86 -1.93
CA ASP A 20 6.55 -22.25 -1.71
C ASP A 20 8.06 -22.36 -1.40
N LYS A 21 8.89 -21.52 -2.03
CA LYS A 21 10.35 -21.49 -1.82
C LYS A 21 10.75 -21.00 -0.42
N PHE A 22 10.03 -20.03 0.13
CA PHE A 22 10.31 -19.45 1.44
C PHE A 22 9.35 -19.96 2.53
N ASN A 23 8.53 -20.98 2.23
CA ASN A 23 7.55 -21.58 3.14
C ASN A 23 6.60 -20.54 3.79
N LEU A 24 6.09 -19.60 2.99
CA LEU A 24 5.25 -18.50 3.48
C LEU A 24 3.77 -18.91 3.55
N GLY A 25 3.13 -18.56 4.66
CA GLY A 25 1.71 -18.85 4.93
C GLY A 25 0.72 -18.13 4.00
N ALA A 26 -0.58 -18.35 4.22
CA ALA A 26 -1.65 -17.82 3.39
C ALA A 26 -1.60 -16.29 3.23
N ASP A 27 -1.25 -15.58 4.31
CA ASP A 27 -1.29 -14.12 4.40
C ASP A 27 -0.20 -13.41 3.56
N TYR A 28 0.86 -14.12 3.21
CA TYR A 28 1.99 -13.59 2.43
C TYR A 28 1.73 -13.70 0.92
N GLY A 29 0.62 -13.12 0.45
CA GLY A 29 0.26 -13.05 -0.97
C GLY A 29 0.83 -11.82 -1.68
N LEU A 30 0.71 -11.77 -3.01
CA LEU A 30 1.14 -10.61 -3.82
C LEU A 30 0.55 -9.27 -3.32
N TYR A 31 -0.68 -9.30 -2.78
CA TYR A 31 -1.35 -8.13 -2.20
C TYR A 31 -0.71 -7.67 -0.89
N SER A 32 -0.28 -8.57 0.00
CA SER A 32 0.45 -8.20 1.24
C SER A 32 1.77 -7.47 0.94
N PHE A 33 2.49 -7.94 -0.09
CA PHE A 33 3.70 -7.29 -0.58
C PHE A 33 3.41 -5.90 -1.15
N ARG A 34 2.30 -5.75 -1.90
CA ARG A 34 1.84 -4.43 -2.36
C ARG A 34 1.58 -3.50 -1.18
N HIS A 35 0.83 -3.94 -0.15
CA HIS A 35 0.55 -3.11 1.02
C HIS A 35 1.83 -2.65 1.73
N THR A 36 2.77 -3.57 1.91
CA THR A 36 4.09 -3.27 2.50
C THR A 36 4.86 -2.24 1.67
N TYR A 37 4.90 -2.44 0.35
CA TYR A 37 5.60 -1.53 -0.57
C TYR A 37 4.99 -0.14 -0.57
N ILE A 38 3.66 -0.04 -0.66
CA ILE A 38 2.96 1.25 -0.67
C ILE A 38 3.13 1.97 0.67
N THR A 39 3.08 1.27 1.79
CA THR A 39 3.35 1.86 3.12
C THR A 39 4.74 2.48 3.19
N LYS A 40 5.78 1.73 2.76
CA LYS A 40 7.16 2.24 2.73
C LYS A 40 7.28 3.44 1.80
N LEU A 41 6.74 3.34 0.59
CA LEU A 41 6.81 4.42 -0.39
C LEU A 41 6.10 5.69 0.10
N TYR A 42 4.91 5.56 0.70
CA TYR A 42 4.19 6.69 1.27
C TYR A 42 5.01 7.39 2.36
N ARG A 43 5.58 6.62 3.30
CA ARG A 43 6.43 7.15 4.38
C ARG A 43 7.66 7.89 3.83
N GLU A 44 8.29 7.39 2.78
CA GLU A 44 9.41 8.10 2.14
C GLU A 44 8.96 9.38 1.42
N LEU A 45 7.81 9.37 0.74
CA LEU A 45 7.29 10.55 0.04
C LEU A 45 6.95 11.70 1.02
N VAL A 46 6.39 11.38 2.19
CA VAL A 46 6.01 12.39 3.20
C VAL A 46 7.24 13.05 3.86
N LYS A 47 8.40 12.38 3.94
CA LYS A 47 9.62 12.99 4.51
C LYS A 47 10.10 14.24 3.75
N GLY A 48 9.80 14.33 2.46
CA GLY A 48 10.26 15.41 1.59
C GLY A 48 9.15 16.24 0.96
N SER A 49 7.89 16.10 1.40
CA SER A 49 6.77 16.86 0.85
C SER A 49 5.60 16.93 1.83
N SER A 50 4.64 17.83 1.58
CA SER A 50 3.42 17.85 2.38
C SER A 50 2.63 16.54 2.23
N PRO A 51 1.80 16.14 3.21
CA PRO A 51 0.97 14.94 3.11
C PRO A 51 0.11 14.91 1.83
N PHE A 52 -0.39 16.08 1.41
CA PHE A 52 -1.20 16.21 0.19
C PHE A 52 -0.39 15.95 -1.09
N GLU A 53 0.84 16.49 -1.18
CA GLU A 53 1.72 16.25 -2.33
C GLU A 53 2.17 14.79 -2.40
N ALA A 54 2.53 14.20 -1.26
CA ALA A 54 2.89 12.79 -1.15
C ALA A 54 1.73 11.89 -1.63
N LYS A 55 0.51 12.15 -1.14
CA LYS A 55 -0.70 11.43 -1.58
C LYS A 55 -0.98 11.63 -3.07
N SER A 56 -0.83 12.84 -3.59
CA SER A 56 -1.05 13.13 -5.02
C SER A 56 -0.10 12.35 -5.92
N LYS A 57 1.19 12.26 -5.58
CA LYS A 57 2.18 11.43 -6.28
C LYS A 57 1.81 9.94 -6.17
N LEU A 58 1.47 9.49 -4.97
CA LEU A 58 1.13 8.09 -4.72
C LEU A 58 -0.15 7.65 -5.46
N MET A 59 -1.12 8.55 -5.63
CA MET A 59 -2.35 8.31 -6.38
C MET A 59 -2.05 7.91 -7.83
N GLN A 60 -1.11 8.60 -8.48
CA GLN A 60 -0.65 8.28 -9.84
C GLN A 60 0.02 6.90 -9.92
N ILE A 61 0.86 6.56 -8.93
CA ILE A 61 1.58 5.28 -8.86
C ILE A 61 0.62 4.11 -8.63
N THR A 62 -0.39 4.31 -7.80
CA THR A 62 -1.34 3.26 -7.39
C THR A 62 -2.56 3.15 -8.30
N GLY A 63 -2.79 4.14 -9.17
CA GLY A 63 -3.92 4.17 -10.10
C GLY A 63 -5.27 4.40 -9.42
N HIS A 64 -5.31 5.02 -8.24
CA HIS A 64 -6.57 5.39 -7.60
C HIS A 64 -7.23 6.55 -8.36
N SER A 65 -8.55 6.44 -8.59
CA SER A 65 -9.31 7.45 -9.36
C SER A 65 -9.63 8.73 -8.58
N SER A 66 -9.49 8.70 -7.25
CA SER A 66 -9.76 9.86 -6.40
C SER A 66 -8.92 9.83 -5.13
N MET A 67 -8.70 11.01 -4.55
CA MET A 67 -7.99 11.15 -3.27
C MET A 67 -8.67 10.36 -2.15
N LYS A 68 -10.00 10.44 -2.08
CA LYS A 68 -10.80 9.71 -1.07
C LYS A 68 -10.59 8.19 -1.14
N ALA A 69 -10.49 7.63 -2.34
CA ALA A 69 -10.23 6.19 -2.51
C ALA A 69 -8.81 5.80 -2.03
N LEU A 70 -7.81 6.64 -2.33
CA LEU A 70 -6.45 6.45 -1.85
C LEU A 70 -6.37 6.56 -0.32
N GLU A 71 -6.98 7.58 0.28
CA GLU A 71 -6.94 7.78 1.73
C GLU A 71 -7.61 6.63 2.49
N LYS A 72 -8.75 6.13 1.99
CA LYS A 72 -9.36 4.93 2.54
C LYS A 72 -8.41 3.74 2.46
N TYR A 73 -7.80 3.52 1.30
CA TYR A 73 -6.82 2.45 1.12
C TYR A 73 -5.60 2.58 2.05
N LEU A 74 -5.07 3.79 2.26
CA LEU A 74 -3.94 4.03 3.16
C LEU A 74 -4.28 3.75 4.63
N ARG A 75 -5.51 4.06 5.06
CA ARG A 75 -6.02 3.70 6.39
C ARG A 75 -6.21 2.20 6.54
N ASP A 76 -6.78 1.54 5.54
CA ASP A 76 -7.01 0.08 5.57
C ASP A 76 -5.71 -0.73 5.70
N ILE A 77 -4.55 -0.14 5.40
CA ILE A 77 -3.23 -0.79 5.44
C ILE A 77 -2.32 -0.21 6.53
N ASP A 78 -2.84 0.66 7.40
CA ASP A 78 -2.09 1.35 8.47
C ASP A 78 -0.85 2.12 7.96
N ALA A 79 -0.93 2.69 6.75
CA ALA A 79 0.18 3.42 6.16
C ALA A 79 0.30 4.85 6.70
N GLU A 80 -0.83 5.48 6.99
CA GLU A 80 -0.92 6.85 7.52
C GLU A 80 -1.25 6.79 9.02
N PHE A 81 -0.29 7.19 9.86
CA PHE A 81 -0.54 7.41 11.28
C PHE A 81 -1.01 8.85 11.49
N PRO A 82 -2.06 9.09 12.30
CA PRO A 82 -2.37 10.44 12.73
C PRO A 82 -1.22 10.99 13.58
N ASP A 83 -0.96 12.29 13.44
CA ASP A 83 -0.05 12.99 14.36
C ASP A 83 -0.57 12.86 15.81
N ASP A 84 0.34 12.98 16.78
CA ASP A 84 -0.06 13.07 18.18
C ASP A 84 -0.69 14.45 18.45
N TYR A 85 -1.98 14.46 18.74
CA TYR A 85 -2.75 15.67 19.05
C TYR A 85 -2.95 15.88 20.56
N SER A 86 -2.28 15.10 21.42
CA SER A 86 -2.45 15.16 22.87
C SER A 86 -2.21 16.55 23.44
N GLU A 87 -1.32 17.36 22.84
CA GLU A 87 -1.08 18.74 23.25
C GLU A 87 -2.31 19.65 23.15
N LEU A 88 -3.27 19.36 22.27
CA LEU A 88 -4.48 20.17 22.08
C LEU A 88 -5.50 20.04 23.23
N ILE A 89 -5.34 19.03 24.09
CA ILE A 89 -6.26 18.73 25.20
C ILE A 89 -5.57 18.81 26.57
N LYS A 90 -4.30 19.24 26.63
CA LYS A 90 -3.63 19.51 27.90
C LYS A 90 -4.20 20.81 28.49
N SER A 91 -4.87 20.67 29.63
CA SER A 91 -5.36 21.75 30.50
C SER A 91 -4.26 22.29 31.40
#